data_AF-B7KIQ4-F1
#
_entry.id   AF-B7KIQ4-F1
#
_cell.length_a   1.000
_cell.length_b   1.000
_cell.length_c   1.000
_cell.angle_alpha   90.00
_cell.angle_beta   90.00
_cell.angle_gamma   90.00
#
_symmetry.space_group_name_H-M   'P 1'
#
loop_
_entity.id
_entity.type
_entity.pdbx_description
1 polymer ?
#
loop_
_entity_poly.entity_id
_entity_poly.type
_entity_poly.pdbx_seq_one_letter_code
_entity_poly.pdbx_strand_id
1 'polypeptide(L)'
;MWKYLGITLGVTTLLTGFASGVLGIQLSDGTNAFEKAPRLLDAITTYSSVRVPAAKYYFTIAVPENAGEPLGKIVIGQRYSPETIRFSPEKTVAFEGTYTNRGKSFTINEAQWDRQFETVTVTFDPPIEPGNTITLGLKPIQNPDYGGVYLFGVTVFPVGENSAGLYLGVGRLHFYQNGDRQ
;
A
#
# COMPACT_ATOMS: atom_id res chain seq x y z
N MET A 1 -16.71 3.44 -79.14
CA MET A 1 -15.46 3.00 -78.47
C MET A 1 -15.11 4.08 -77.44
N TRP A 2 -14.79 3.69 -76.19
CA TRP A 2 -14.47 4.52 -75.01
C TRP A 2 -15.63 4.82 -74.04
N LYS A 3 -15.58 4.65 -72.72
CA LYS A 3 -14.82 3.81 -71.76
C LYS A 3 -15.64 3.89 -70.46
N TYR A 4 -15.72 2.78 -69.71
CA TYR A 4 -16.29 2.70 -68.37
C TYR A 4 -15.54 3.63 -67.38
N LEU A 5 -16.27 4.41 -66.59
CA LEU A 5 -15.71 5.14 -65.44
C LEU A 5 -16.01 4.32 -64.18
N GLY A 6 -14.99 3.63 -63.67
CA GLY A 6 -15.08 2.79 -62.47
C GLY A 6 -15.16 3.64 -61.21
N ILE A 7 -16.10 3.28 -60.33
CA ILE A 7 -16.22 3.82 -58.97
C ILE A 7 -15.31 2.98 -58.08
N THR A 8 -14.20 3.54 -57.62
CA THR A 8 -13.39 2.96 -56.54
C THR A 8 -13.94 3.41 -55.19
N LEU A 9 -14.60 2.49 -54.47
CA LEU A 9 -14.86 2.63 -53.04
C LEU A 9 -13.56 2.36 -52.26
N GLY A 10 -13.01 3.40 -51.64
CA GLY A 10 -11.95 3.26 -50.65
C GLY A 10 -12.55 2.83 -49.32
N VAL A 11 -12.17 1.64 -48.85
CA VAL A 11 -12.51 1.15 -47.50
C VAL A 11 -11.40 1.63 -46.56
N THR A 12 -11.72 2.57 -45.67
CA THR A 12 -10.81 3.00 -44.61
C THR A 12 -11.08 2.17 -43.36
N THR A 13 -10.17 1.27 -43.00
CA THR A 13 -10.28 0.49 -41.76
C THR A 13 -9.70 1.31 -40.60
N LEU A 14 -10.58 1.87 -39.77
CA LEU A 14 -10.20 2.42 -38.47
C LEU A 14 -10.01 1.25 -37.49
N LEU A 15 -8.76 0.94 -37.16
CA LEU A 15 -8.42 0.08 -36.02
C LEU A 15 -8.60 0.89 -34.73
N THR A 16 -9.79 0.79 -34.13
CA THR A 16 -10.02 1.23 -32.76
C THR A 16 -9.40 0.21 -31.82
N GLY A 17 -8.26 0.55 -31.21
CA GLY A 17 -7.72 -0.19 -30.07
C GLY A 17 -8.67 -0.03 -28.89
N PHE A 18 -9.32 -1.12 -28.47
CA PHE A 18 -9.97 -1.16 -27.17
C PHE A 18 -8.86 -1.19 -26.12
N ALA A 19 -8.62 -0.06 -25.46
CA ALA A 19 -7.98 -0.10 -24.16
C ALA A 19 -8.93 -0.90 -23.26
N SER A 20 -8.54 -2.12 -22.89
CA SER A 20 -9.23 -2.86 -21.84
C SER A 20 -9.05 -2.07 -20.55
N GLY A 21 -10.00 -1.19 -20.26
CA GLY A 21 -10.18 -0.69 -18.91
C GLY A 21 -10.44 -1.92 -18.04
N VAL A 22 -9.50 -2.20 -17.15
CA VAL A 22 -9.75 -3.12 -16.03
C VAL A 22 -10.94 -2.51 -15.30
N LEU A 23 -12.08 -3.19 -15.35
CA LEU A 23 -13.27 -2.77 -14.63
C LEU A 23 -12.97 -3.00 -13.15
N GLY A 24 -12.66 -1.96 -12.40
CA GLY A 24 -12.87 -2.02 -10.96
C GLY A 24 -14.36 -2.00 -10.65
N ILE A 25 -14.73 -2.54 -9.49
CA ILE A 25 -16.08 -2.37 -8.97
C ILE A 25 -16.22 -0.93 -8.49
N GLN A 26 -16.90 -0.13 -9.30
CA GLN A 26 -17.52 1.09 -8.82
C GLN A 26 -18.78 0.69 -8.06
N LEU A 27 -18.84 0.99 -6.75
CA LEU A 27 -20.08 0.85 -6.01
C LEU A 27 -21.16 1.73 -6.64
N SER A 28 -22.43 1.42 -6.37
CA SER A 28 -23.58 2.14 -6.91
C SER A 28 -23.58 3.65 -6.63
N ASP A 29 -22.75 4.12 -5.68
CA ASP A 29 -22.56 5.52 -5.33
C ASP A 29 -21.35 6.19 -6.01
N GLY A 30 -20.64 5.49 -6.89
CA GLY A 30 -19.47 6.00 -7.60
C GLY A 30 -18.12 5.70 -6.92
N THR A 31 -18.11 5.01 -5.78
CA THR A 31 -16.89 4.72 -4.99
C THR A 31 -16.08 3.58 -5.59
N ASN A 32 -14.77 3.77 -5.76
CA ASN A 32 -13.86 2.71 -6.20
C ASN A 32 -13.52 1.77 -5.04
N ALA A 33 -13.59 0.46 -5.27
CA ALA A 33 -13.22 -0.56 -4.28
C ALA A 33 -12.45 -1.71 -4.93
N PHE A 34 -11.66 -2.42 -4.11
CA PHE A 34 -11.03 -3.66 -4.53
C PHE A 34 -12.09 -4.75 -4.78
N GLU A 35 -12.01 -5.42 -5.92
CA GLU A 35 -12.83 -6.60 -6.22
C GLU A 35 -12.44 -7.80 -5.36
N LYS A 36 -11.13 -8.07 -5.29
CA LYS A 36 -10.55 -9.04 -4.38
C LYS A 36 -9.71 -8.33 -3.33
N ALA A 37 -10.06 -8.55 -2.07
CA ALA A 37 -9.39 -7.95 -0.93
C ALA A 37 -7.88 -8.25 -0.90
N PRO A 38 -7.02 -7.21 -0.86
CA PRO A 38 -5.65 -7.32 -0.35
C PRO A 38 -5.62 -7.91 1.06
N ARG A 39 -4.43 -8.39 1.49
CA ARG A 39 -4.26 -9.01 2.80
C ARG A 39 -2.98 -8.54 3.46
N LEU A 40 -3.05 -8.27 4.77
CA LEU A 40 -1.87 -8.11 5.60
C LEU A 40 -1.27 -9.50 5.86
N LEU A 41 -0.05 -9.72 5.38
CA LEU A 41 0.68 -10.98 5.54
C LEU A 41 1.53 -10.98 6.80
N ASP A 42 2.18 -9.86 7.12
CA ASP A 42 3.15 -9.79 8.21
C ASP A 42 3.33 -8.36 8.75
N ALA A 43 3.74 -8.26 10.01
CA ALA A 43 4.11 -7.02 10.66
C ALA A 43 5.26 -7.28 11.65
N ILE A 44 6.43 -6.71 11.38
CA ILE A 44 7.64 -6.98 12.18
C ILE A 44 8.43 -5.70 12.48
N THR A 45 9.36 -5.80 13.43
CA THR A 45 10.39 -4.79 13.68
C THR A 45 11.78 -5.41 13.56
N THR A 46 12.76 -4.66 13.02
CA THR A 46 14.16 -5.13 12.95
C THR A 46 14.83 -5.23 14.31
N TYR A 47 14.36 -4.43 15.28
CA TYR A 47 14.84 -4.46 16.66
C TYR A 47 13.63 -4.41 17.58
N SER A 48 13.53 -5.33 18.53
CA SER A 48 12.43 -5.41 19.49
C SER A 48 12.80 -4.85 20.87
N SER A 49 14.01 -4.34 21.10
CA SER A 49 14.34 -3.68 22.37
C SER A 49 13.78 -2.26 22.42
N VAL A 50 13.35 -1.80 23.59
CA VAL A 50 12.92 -0.40 23.81
C VAL A 50 14.03 0.61 23.44
N ARG A 51 13.64 1.83 23.06
CA ARG A 51 14.54 2.99 22.80
C ARG A 51 15.61 2.80 21.73
N VAL A 52 15.46 1.84 20.82
CA VAL A 52 16.39 1.63 19.70
C VAL A 52 16.11 2.60 18.55
N PRO A 53 17.01 3.56 18.25
CA PRO A 53 16.83 4.50 17.14
C PRO A 53 17.08 3.87 15.76
N ALA A 54 17.71 2.69 15.69
CA ALA A 54 18.02 2.01 14.43
C ALA A 54 16.85 1.18 13.87
N ALA A 55 15.73 1.07 14.60
CA ALA A 55 14.61 0.22 14.22
C ALA A 55 13.90 0.67 12.95
N LYS A 56 13.35 -0.32 12.24
CA LYS A 56 12.42 -0.17 11.13
C LYS A 56 11.26 -1.13 11.33
N TYR A 57 10.05 -0.67 11.06
CA TYR A 57 8.83 -1.48 11.15
C TYR A 57 8.38 -1.83 9.75
N TYR A 58 8.19 -3.11 9.47
CA TYR A 58 7.80 -3.61 8.17
C TYR A 58 6.39 -4.18 8.21
N PHE A 59 5.55 -3.76 7.26
CA PHE A 59 4.21 -4.28 7.04
C PHE A 59 4.15 -4.86 5.63
N THR A 60 3.92 -6.18 5.53
CA THR A 60 3.88 -6.89 4.24
C THR A 60 2.44 -7.10 3.83
N ILE A 61 2.06 -6.64 2.65
CA ILE A 61 0.70 -6.69 2.12
C ILE A 61 0.72 -7.39 0.76
N ALA A 62 -0.14 -8.37 0.58
CA ALA A 62 -0.40 -8.98 -0.72
C ALA A 62 -1.57 -8.29 -1.41
N VAL A 63 -1.33 -7.80 -2.62
CA VAL A 63 -2.37 -7.32 -3.54
C VAL A 63 -2.62 -8.45 -4.55
N PRO A 64 -3.79 -9.11 -4.53
CA PRO A 64 -4.05 -10.24 -5.42
C PRO A 64 -4.07 -9.80 -6.89
N GLU A 65 -3.76 -10.71 -7.83
CA GLU A 65 -3.79 -10.42 -9.28
C GLU A 65 -5.16 -9.95 -9.77
N ASN A 66 -6.22 -10.46 -9.15
CA ASN A 66 -7.61 -10.08 -9.42
C ASN A 66 -8.15 -9.06 -8.39
N ALA A 67 -7.30 -8.15 -7.89
CA ALA A 67 -7.76 -7.06 -7.01
C ALA A 67 -8.70 -6.08 -7.72
N GLY A 68 -8.70 -6.07 -9.06
CA GLY A 68 -9.49 -5.19 -9.92
C GLY A 68 -8.96 -3.76 -9.98
N GLU A 69 -8.58 -3.19 -8.83
CA GLU A 69 -8.03 -1.83 -8.75
C GLU A 69 -6.58 -1.82 -8.24
N PRO A 70 -5.70 -0.96 -8.77
CA PRO A 70 -4.36 -0.72 -8.22
C PRO A 70 -4.40 -0.16 -6.80
N LEU A 71 -3.41 -0.51 -5.99
CA LEU A 71 -3.22 0.03 -4.64
C LEU A 71 -2.63 1.44 -4.71
N GLY A 72 -3.40 2.44 -4.30
CA GLY A 72 -2.99 3.85 -4.33
C GLY A 72 -2.46 4.38 -3.00
N LYS A 73 -2.95 3.85 -1.87
CA LYS A 73 -2.62 4.40 -0.54
C LYS A 73 -2.66 3.35 0.56
N ILE A 74 -1.70 3.43 1.48
CA ILE A 74 -1.66 2.64 2.72
C ILE A 74 -1.70 3.61 3.91
N VAL A 75 -2.55 3.31 4.89
CA VAL A 75 -2.62 4.01 6.17
C VAL A 75 -2.31 3.04 7.30
N ILE A 76 -1.28 3.36 8.08
CA ILE A 76 -0.87 2.60 9.27
C ILE A 76 -1.25 3.45 10.49
N GLY A 77 -2.29 3.05 11.21
CA GLY A 77 -2.74 3.76 12.40
C GLY A 77 -2.36 3.02 13.66
N GLN A 78 -1.68 3.69 14.59
CA GLN A 78 -1.53 3.14 15.94
C GLN A 78 -2.93 2.99 16.57
N ARG A 79 -3.14 1.89 17.30
CA ARG A 79 -4.40 1.57 17.96
C ARG A 79 -4.19 1.55 19.47
N TYR A 80 -4.15 0.36 20.06
CA TYR A 80 -3.80 0.20 21.46
C TYR A 80 -2.28 0.19 21.58
N SER A 81 -1.72 1.13 22.33
CA SER A 81 -0.28 1.21 22.58
C SER A 81 -0.04 1.92 23.92
N PRO A 82 0.96 1.49 24.71
CA PRO A 82 1.35 2.18 25.94
C PRO A 82 1.76 3.65 25.74
N GLU A 83 2.22 4.01 24.54
CA GLU A 83 2.59 5.37 24.16
C GLU A 83 2.51 5.61 22.65
N THR A 84 2.54 6.88 22.23
CA THR A 84 2.60 7.29 20.82
C THR A 84 4.00 7.12 20.25
N ILE A 85 4.16 6.26 19.23
CA ILE A 85 5.43 6.16 18.50
C ILE A 85 5.50 7.26 17.43
N ARG A 86 6.60 8.00 17.44
CA ARG A 86 6.89 9.05 16.47
C ARG A 86 7.62 8.48 15.25
N PHE A 87 7.20 8.90 14.05
CA PHE A 87 7.77 8.44 12.79
C PHE A 87 8.49 9.55 12.03
N SER A 88 9.41 9.15 11.16
CA SER A 88 10.10 9.95 10.14
C SER A 88 9.54 9.57 8.77
N PRO A 89 8.48 10.25 8.28
CA PRO A 89 7.85 9.91 7.00
C PRO A 89 8.81 9.95 5.81
N GLU A 90 9.76 10.89 5.83
CA GLU A 90 10.78 11.09 4.80
C GLU A 90 11.77 9.92 4.67
N LYS A 91 11.79 9.01 5.65
CA LYS A 91 12.62 7.79 5.65
C LYS A 91 11.79 6.52 5.42
N THR A 92 10.51 6.68 5.07
CA THR A 92 9.64 5.58 4.69
C THR A 92 10.10 5.00 3.37
N VAL A 93 10.05 3.67 3.25
CA VAL A 93 10.41 2.96 2.02
C VAL A 93 9.32 1.95 1.66
N ALA A 94 9.19 1.64 0.38
CA ALA A 94 8.33 0.59 -0.11
C ALA A 94 9.10 -0.24 -1.15
N PHE A 95 8.92 -1.56 -1.11
CA PHE A 95 9.57 -2.46 -2.06
C PHE A 95 8.77 -3.75 -2.25
N GLU A 96 9.02 -4.43 -3.36
CA GLU A 96 8.41 -5.71 -3.71
C GLU A 96 8.93 -6.85 -2.83
N GLY A 97 8.06 -7.80 -2.50
CA GLY A 97 8.39 -8.99 -1.72
C GLY A 97 8.28 -8.77 -0.22
N THR A 98 9.14 -9.47 0.53
CA THR A 98 9.12 -9.52 2.00
C THR A 98 10.36 -8.85 2.59
N TYR A 99 10.37 -8.60 3.89
CA TYR A 99 11.50 -7.93 4.53
C TYR A 99 12.87 -8.62 4.31
N THR A 100 12.88 -9.95 4.20
CA THR A 100 14.06 -10.81 3.94
C THR A 100 14.35 -11.01 2.46
N ASN A 101 13.34 -10.92 1.60
CA ASN A 101 13.48 -11.10 0.17
C ASN A 101 12.98 -9.85 -0.57
N ARG A 102 13.85 -8.84 -0.63
CA ARG A 102 13.52 -7.54 -1.20
C ARG A 102 13.76 -7.53 -2.70
N GLY A 103 12.70 -7.22 -3.44
CA GLY A 103 12.76 -6.90 -4.86
C GLY A 103 12.96 -5.40 -5.11
N LYS A 104 12.40 -4.94 -6.23
CA LYS A 104 12.48 -3.54 -6.66
C LYS A 104 11.81 -2.60 -5.65
N SER A 105 12.32 -1.39 -5.53
CA SER A 105 11.66 -0.33 -4.77
C SER A 105 10.42 0.18 -5.52
N PHE A 106 9.37 0.51 -4.78
CA PHE A 106 8.23 1.27 -5.29
C PHE A 106 8.45 2.76 -5.00
N THR A 107 8.09 3.61 -5.95
CA THR A 107 8.10 5.06 -5.77
C THR A 107 7.00 5.46 -4.80
N ILE A 108 7.37 6.16 -3.73
CA ILE A 108 6.42 6.80 -2.82
C ILE A 108 6.25 8.24 -3.32
N ASN A 109 5.02 8.65 -3.57
CA ASN A 109 4.71 10.03 -3.93
C ASN A 109 4.76 10.91 -2.68
N GLU A 110 4.07 10.48 -1.64
CA GLU A 110 4.00 11.22 -0.38
C GLU A 110 3.92 10.25 0.81
N ALA A 111 4.60 10.60 1.89
CA ALA A 111 4.42 9.98 3.20
C ALA A 111 4.26 11.07 4.26
N GLN A 112 3.25 10.94 5.11
CA GLN A 112 2.96 11.89 6.19
C GLN A 112 2.72 11.15 7.51
N TRP A 113 3.15 11.73 8.62
CA TRP A 113 2.80 11.27 9.97
C TRP A 113 1.94 12.31 10.64
N ASP A 114 0.71 11.93 10.96
CA ASP A 114 -0.23 12.75 11.72
C ASP A 114 -0.15 12.35 13.19
N ARG A 115 0.31 13.28 14.02
CA ARG A 115 0.42 13.07 15.46
C ARG A 115 -0.95 13.01 16.16
N GLN A 116 -1.94 13.75 15.67
CA GLN A 116 -3.27 13.81 16.28
C GLN A 116 -4.01 12.49 16.10
N PHE A 117 -3.89 11.86 14.92
CA PHE A 117 -4.54 10.59 14.63
C PHE A 117 -3.64 9.36 14.83
N GLU A 118 -2.37 9.59 15.18
CA GLU A 118 -1.33 8.55 15.30
C GLU A 118 -1.22 7.67 14.05
N THR A 119 -1.32 8.30 12.88
CA THR A 119 -1.32 7.61 11.59
C THR A 119 -0.10 7.97 10.74
N VAL A 120 0.43 6.99 10.03
CA VAL A 120 1.30 7.21 8.88
C VAL A 120 0.51 6.92 7.62
N THR A 121 0.38 7.91 6.76
CA THR A 121 -0.27 7.79 5.44
C THR A 121 0.80 7.78 4.37
N VAL A 122 0.74 6.81 3.45
CA VAL A 122 1.68 6.65 2.35
C VAL A 122 0.90 6.51 1.05
N THR A 123 1.18 7.38 0.08
CA THR A 123 0.54 7.38 -1.23
C THR A 123 1.57 7.00 -2.31
N PHE A 124 1.09 6.30 -3.33
CA PHE A 124 1.91 5.80 -4.43
C PHE A 124 1.52 6.50 -5.72
N ASP A 125 2.52 7.02 -6.42
CA ASP A 125 2.42 7.50 -7.80
C ASP A 125 3.74 7.15 -8.51
N PRO A 126 3.74 6.21 -9.47
CA PRO A 126 2.58 5.46 -9.95
C PRO A 126 1.97 4.54 -8.87
N PRO A 127 0.66 4.22 -8.95
CA PRO A 127 0.02 3.26 -8.06
C PRO A 127 0.60 1.85 -8.25
N ILE A 128 0.38 0.97 -7.27
CA ILE A 128 0.91 -0.39 -7.30
C ILE A 128 -0.10 -1.33 -7.94
N GLU A 129 0.28 -1.91 -9.06
CA GLU A 129 -0.57 -2.82 -9.83
C GLU A 129 -0.96 -4.09 -9.03
N PRO A 130 -2.13 -4.68 -9.34
CA PRO A 130 -2.51 -6.00 -8.85
C PRO A 130 -1.44 -7.08 -9.07
N GLY A 131 -1.43 -8.11 -8.21
CA GLY A 131 -0.50 -9.24 -8.30
C GLY A 131 0.83 -9.05 -7.58
N ASN A 132 1.08 -7.87 -7.01
CA ASN A 132 2.30 -7.59 -6.27
C ASN A 132 2.16 -7.90 -4.78
N THR A 133 3.25 -8.39 -4.17
CA THR A 133 3.44 -8.32 -2.73
C THR A 133 4.32 -7.11 -2.43
N ILE A 134 3.83 -6.19 -1.59
CA ILE A 134 4.55 -4.99 -1.17
C ILE A 134 4.90 -5.11 0.32
N THR A 135 6.12 -4.71 0.67
CA THR A 135 6.49 -4.39 2.05
C THR A 135 6.67 -2.88 2.23
N LEU A 136 5.91 -2.30 3.15
CA LEU A 136 6.07 -0.93 3.62
C LEU A 136 7.00 -0.89 4.84
N GLY A 137 8.10 -0.13 4.76
CA GLY A 137 9.05 0.07 5.84
C GLY A 137 8.93 1.45 6.45
N LEU A 138 8.36 1.53 7.65
CA LEU A 138 8.29 2.77 8.43
C LEU A 138 9.55 2.95 9.27
N LYS A 139 10.02 4.20 9.38
CA LYS A 139 11.13 4.58 10.25
C LYS A 139 10.59 5.27 11.50
N PRO A 140 10.49 4.60 12.65
CA PRO A 140 10.30 5.31 13.91
C PRO A 140 11.53 6.19 14.21
N ILE A 141 11.36 7.30 14.93
CA ILE A 141 12.50 8.06 15.47
C ILE A 141 13.34 7.13 16.36
N GLN A 142 12.65 6.37 17.21
CA GLN A 142 13.16 5.26 17.99
C GLN A 142 12.02 4.30 18.36
N ASN A 143 12.37 3.08 18.75
CA ASN A 143 11.43 2.20 19.45
C ASN A 143 10.86 2.87 20.70
N PRO A 144 9.69 2.42 21.17
CA PRO A 144 9.04 2.96 22.37
C PRO A 144 9.96 2.95 23.60
N ASP A 145 9.70 3.86 24.53
CA ASP A 145 10.28 3.93 25.87
C ASP A 145 9.83 2.76 26.77
N TYR A 146 8.62 2.24 26.56
CA TYR A 146 8.04 1.16 27.37
C TYR A 146 7.90 -0.14 26.58
N GLY A 147 8.22 -1.26 27.23
CA GLY A 147 7.98 -2.59 26.69
C GLY A 147 6.48 -2.89 26.55
N GLY A 148 6.17 -3.98 25.88
CA GLY A 148 4.81 -4.46 25.67
C GLY A 148 4.39 -4.46 24.20
N VAL A 149 3.09 -4.71 24.01
CA VAL A 149 2.49 -4.95 22.70
C VAL A 149 1.92 -3.67 22.12
N TYR A 150 2.36 -3.34 20.91
CA TYR A 150 1.91 -2.18 20.14
C TYR A 150 1.16 -2.67 18.91
N LEU A 151 -0.07 -2.20 18.76
CA LEU A 151 -0.98 -2.60 17.70
C LEU A 151 -1.09 -1.51 16.64
N PHE A 152 -0.91 -1.90 15.39
CA PHE A 152 -1.00 -1.03 14.22
C PHE A 152 -2.10 -1.53 13.30
N GLY A 153 -3.20 -0.80 13.22
CA GLY A 153 -4.25 -1.04 12.24
C GLY A 153 -3.76 -0.68 10.85
N VAL A 154 -3.98 -1.57 9.89
CA VAL A 154 -3.58 -1.37 8.49
C VAL A 154 -4.81 -1.21 7.63
N THR A 155 -4.93 -0.07 6.95
CA THR A 155 -5.99 0.21 5.98
C THR A 155 -5.37 0.50 4.63
N VAL A 156 -5.93 -0.05 3.56
CA VAL A 156 -5.48 0.18 2.18
C VAL A 156 -6.60 0.75 1.34
N PHE A 157 -6.26 1.54 0.32
CA PHE A 157 -7.21 2.21 -0.55
C PHE A 157 -6.81 2.00 -2.01
N PRO A 158 -7.77 1.73 -2.90
CA PRO A 158 -7.51 1.77 -4.33
C PRO A 158 -7.19 3.20 -4.78
N VAL A 159 -6.78 3.37 -6.03
CA VAL A 159 -6.58 4.69 -6.63
C VAL A 159 -7.91 5.47 -6.77
N GLY A 160 -7.85 6.79 -6.61
CA GLY A 160 -8.98 7.71 -6.78
C GLY A 160 -9.40 8.43 -5.50
N GLU A 161 -9.98 9.63 -5.67
CA GLU A 161 -10.42 10.48 -4.56
C GLU A 161 -11.60 9.87 -3.78
N ASN A 162 -12.53 9.22 -4.49
CA ASN A 162 -13.65 8.50 -3.91
C ASN A 162 -13.32 7.00 -3.77
N SER A 163 -12.29 6.67 -3.00
CA SER A 163 -11.85 5.29 -2.78
C SER A 163 -12.32 4.73 -1.44
N ALA A 164 -12.92 3.55 -1.45
CA ALA A 164 -13.30 2.83 -0.24
C ALA A 164 -12.07 2.25 0.46
N GLY A 165 -11.84 2.66 1.71
CA GLY A 165 -10.79 2.08 2.54
C GLY A 165 -11.13 0.67 2.99
N LEU A 166 -10.21 -0.27 2.77
CA LEU A 166 -10.29 -1.63 3.25
C LEU A 166 -9.36 -1.83 4.45
N TYR A 167 -9.95 -2.14 5.61
CA TYR A 167 -9.19 -2.49 6.81
C TYR A 167 -8.70 -3.93 6.73
N LEU A 168 -7.38 -4.13 6.74
CA LEU A 168 -6.73 -5.44 6.61
C LEU A 168 -6.53 -6.17 7.94
N GLY A 169 -6.75 -5.48 9.06
CA GLY A 169 -6.51 -5.99 10.40
C GLY A 169 -5.35 -5.28 11.09
N VAL A 170 -4.76 -5.97 12.06
CA VAL A 170 -3.77 -5.41 12.99
C VAL A 170 -2.41 -6.09 12.82
N GLY A 171 -1.38 -5.29 12.57
CA GLY A 171 0.01 -5.67 12.76
C GLY A 171 0.41 -5.53 14.23
N ARG A 172 1.04 -6.57 14.81
CA ARG A 172 1.42 -6.62 16.22
C ARG A 172 2.93 -6.57 16.36
N LEU A 173 3.46 -5.53 17.02
CA LEU A 173 4.87 -5.44 17.37
C LEU A 173 5.02 -5.61 18.89
N HIS A 174 5.97 -6.45 19.32
CA HIS A 174 6.29 -6.63 20.74
C HIS A 174 7.66 -6.02 21.02
N PHE A 175 7.72 -5.14 22.02
CA PHE A 175 8.97 -4.56 22.49
C PHE A 175 9.33 -5.05 23.89
N TYR A 176 10.61 -5.33 24.12
CA TYR A 176 11.15 -5.87 25.35
C TYR A 176 11.97 -4.82 26.08
N GLN A 177 11.79 -4.76 27.39
CA GLN A 177 12.56 -3.93 28.30
C GLN A 177 13.74 -4.70 28.90
N ASN A 178 14.79 -4.00 29.30
CA ASN A 178 15.91 -4.63 30.00
C ASN A 178 15.41 -5.29 31.29
N GLY A 179 15.50 -6.62 31.35
CA GLY A 179 14.97 -7.44 32.45
C GLY A 179 13.94 -8.48 32.00
N ASP A 180 13.33 -8.30 30.83
CA ASP A 180 12.48 -9.31 30.21
C ASP A 180 13.37 -10.44 29.68
N ARG A 181 13.18 -11.67 30.17
CA ARG A 181 13.88 -12.85 29.65
C ARG A 181 13.39 -13.13 28.23
N GLN A 182 14.32 -13.19 27.26
CA GLN A 182 14.05 -13.59 25.88
C GLN A 182 13.79 -15.08 25.76
#